data_AF-A0A954V4G1-F1
#
_entry.id   AF-A0A954V4G1-F1
#
_cell.length_a   1.000
_cell.length_b   1.000
_cell.length_c   1.000
_cell.angle_alpha   90.00
_cell.angle_beta   90.00
_cell.angle_gamma   90.00
#
_symmetry.space_group_name_H-M   'P 1'
#
loop_
_entity.id
_entity.type
_entity.pdbx_description
1 polymer ?
#
loop_
_entity_poly.entity_id
_entity_poly.type
_entity_poly.pdbx_seq_one_letter_code
_entity_poly.pdbx_strand_id
1 'polypeptide(L)'
;MTRQLNRRALLGTAAAASAVWTFPSTPARAMANDEIRLGFVSCGGRAGEHMRVYSETAGVAVAALCDPDGGRVYDKSRIFPKAKTYSDVRELLDNQEIDAVVVATCPGSGYIAYCEGGRFEGQRGRAVAYDKDNKVIREFKGNSGNRIHQQNFIDCVRSRDASALNTDVEMGNYSTGWCNLANIAFQAGDKYSTEAAEELAKQVPEWGSLHEEMKLHLAAHDVPMSQLSLSPMLEFNVDEAKFSGAGADKANPLLKRQYRAPYVVPEID
;
A
#
# COMPACT_ATOMS: atom_id res chain seq x y z
N MET A 1 7.49 -30.87 4.63
CA MET A 1 8.21 -31.35 3.44
C MET A 1 8.72 -30.14 2.68
N THR A 2 10.03 -29.97 2.65
CA THR A 2 10.74 -28.85 2.01
C THR A 2 10.80 -29.10 0.50
N ARG A 3 10.20 -28.24 -0.33
CA ARG A 3 10.29 -28.35 -1.79
C ARG A 3 11.44 -27.47 -2.28
N GLN A 4 12.56 -28.11 -2.66
CA GLN A 4 13.59 -27.48 -3.47
C GLN A 4 13.07 -27.29 -4.90
N LEU A 5 13.15 -26.08 -5.43
CA LEU A 5 12.88 -25.79 -6.84
C LEU A 5 14.09 -26.18 -7.69
N ASN A 6 13.86 -27.05 -8.68
CA ASN A 6 14.85 -27.58 -9.60
C ASN A 6 15.29 -26.50 -10.61
N ARG A 7 16.58 -26.11 -10.57
CA ARG A 7 17.19 -25.06 -11.41
C ARG A 7 17.54 -25.50 -12.86
N ARG A 8 16.83 -26.48 -13.42
CA ARG A 8 17.13 -27.03 -14.77
C ARG A 8 15.86 -27.34 -15.55
N ALA A 9 15.21 -26.29 -16.05
CA ALA A 9 14.26 -26.41 -17.15
C ALA A 9 14.06 -25.04 -17.81
N LEU A 10 15.10 -24.51 -18.46
CA LEU A 10 14.98 -23.45 -19.47
C LEU A 10 16.34 -23.28 -20.17
N LEU A 11 16.70 -24.29 -20.96
CA LEU A 11 17.68 -24.17 -22.04
C LEU A 11 16.97 -24.67 -23.30
N GLY A 12 16.43 -23.73 -24.07
CA GLY A 12 15.64 -23.99 -25.27
C GLY A 12 15.36 -22.71 -26.04
N THR A 13 16.41 -22.17 -26.67
CA THR A 13 16.41 -21.37 -27.91
C THR A 13 15.20 -20.50 -28.25
N ALA A 14 15.37 -19.17 -28.15
CA ALA A 14 14.93 -18.23 -29.19
C ALA A 14 15.79 -16.97 -29.14
N ALA A 15 16.54 -16.72 -30.21
CA ALA A 15 17.21 -15.45 -30.45
C ALA A 15 16.15 -14.39 -30.78
N ALA A 16 16.05 -13.33 -29.97
CA ALA A 16 15.28 -12.13 -30.28
C ALA A 16 16.11 -10.91 -29.86
N ALA A 17 16.11 -9.89 -30.72
CA ALA A 17 17.06 -8.79 -30.74
C ALA A 17 17.17 -8.04 -29.41
N SER A 18 18.41 -7.82 -28.96
CA SER A 18 18.74 -6.92 -27.86
C SER A 18 18.47 -5.47 -28.28
N ALA A 19 17.22 -5.02 -28.16
CA ALA A 19 16.95 -3.59 -28.08
C ALA A 19 17.53 -3.12 -26.74
N VAL A 20 18.72 -2.53 -26.78
CA VAL A 20 19.23 -1.75 -25.65
C VAL A 20 18.28 -0.58 -25.49
N TRP A 21 17.34 -0.70 -24.55
CA TRP A 21 16.52 0.41 -24.10
C TRP A 21 17.44 1.41 -23.42
N THR A 22 17.97 2.36 -24.19
CA THR A 22 18.48 3.60 -23.63
C THR A 22 17.26 4.37 -23.14
N PHE A 23 16.85 4.12 -21.90
CA PHE A 23 16.18 5.18 -21.15
C PHE A 23 17.07 6.43 -21.32
N PRO A 24 16.52 7.62 -21.56
CA PRO A 24 17.25 8.83 -21.22
C PRO A 24 17.51 8.73 -19.71
N SER A 25 18.64 8.12 -19.36
CA SER A 25 19.23 8.26 -18.06
C SER A 25 19.60 9.73 -18.02
N THR A 26 18.71 10.56 -17.46
CA THR A 26 19.21 11.69 -16.70
C THR A 26 20.29 11.08 -15.81
N PRO A 27 21.57 11.44 -15.96
CA PRO A 27 22.60 10.88 -15.12
C PRO A 27 22.11 11.08 -13.70
N ALA A 28 21.93 9.98 -12.99
CA ALA A 28 21.39 10.01 -11.64
C ALA A 28 22.26 10.99 -10.86
N ARG A 29 21.68 12.13 -10.51
CA ARG A 29 22.38 13.24 -9.85
C ARG A 29 22.68 12.94 -8.38
N ALA A 30 22.61 11.68 -7.99
CA ALA A 30 23.12 11.21 -6.71
C ALA A 30 24.63 11.02 -6.85
N MET A 31 25.36 12.15 -6.85
CA MET A 31 26.75 12.12 -6.38
C MET A 31 26.70 11.72 -4.90
N ALA A 32 27.66 10.92 -4.45
CA ALA A 32 27.72 10.34 -3.10
C ALA A 32 27.71 11.36 -1.93
N ASN A 33 27.63 12.67 -2.22
CA ASN A 33 27.73 13.78 -1.27
C ASN A 33 26.56 14.79 -1.30
N ASP A 34 25.55 14.64 -2.17
CA ASP A 34 24.40 15.56 -2.19
C ASP A 34 23.26 15.04 -1.29
N GLU A 35 22.56 15.96 -0.60
CA GLU A 35 21.38 15.62 0.20
C GLU A 35 20.27 15.06 -0.70
N ILE A 36 19.60 13.99 -0.27
CA ILE A 36 18.41 13.47 -0.94
C ILE A 36 17.22 14.35 -0.58
N ARG A 37 16.67 15.05 -1.58
CA ARG A 37 15.58 16.01 -1.44
C ARG A 37 14.24 15.29 -1.59
N LEU A 38 13.49 15.22 -0.49
CA LEU A 38 12.21 14.54 -0.44
C LEU A 38 11.04 15.53 -0.59
N GLY A 39 10.10 15.19 -1.47
CA GLY A 39 8.78 15.78 -1.52
C GLY A 39 7.78 14.96 -0.70
N PHE A 40 6.96 15.60 0.13
CA PHE A 40 5.93 14.92 0.91
C PHE A 40 4.56 15.12 0.30
N VAL A 41 3.88 14.00 0.01
CA VAL A 41 2.47 13.98 -0.39
C VAL A 41 1.66 13.65 0.86
N SER A 42 0.82 14.61 1.28
CA SER A 42 0.21 14.78 2.62
C SER A 42 1.10 15.59 3.58
N CYS A 43 0.44 16.45 4.35
CA CYS A 43 0.98 17.21 5.48
C CYS A 43 0.25 16.89 6.81
N GLY A 44 -0.57 15.82 6.82
CA GLY A 44 -1.31 15.36 7.99
C GLY A 44 -0.44 14.71 9.08
N GLY A 45 -1.08 14.11 10.09
CA GLY A 45 -0.40 13.54 11.26
C GLY A 45 0.71 12.54 10.91
N ARG A 46 0.39 11.56 10.06
CA ARG A 46 1.36 10.53 9.65
C ARG A 46 2.54 11.10 8.84
N ALA A 47 2.25 12.03 7.93
CA ALA A 47 3.29 12.73 7.18
C ALA A 47 4.19 13.54 8.12
N GLY A 48 3.63 14.21 9.13
CA GLY A 48 4.39 14.94 10.14
C GLY A 48 5.36 14.04 10.94
N GLU A 49 4.94 12.83 11.33
CA GLU A 49 5.84 11.86 11.96
C GLU A 49 7.00 11.46 11.04
N HIS A 50 6.72 11.20 9.76
CA HIS A 50 7.75 10.86 8.78
C HIS A 50 8.70 12.04 8.53
N MET A 51 8.18 13.25 8.36
CA MET A 51 8.98 14.47 8.17
C MET A 51 9.96 14.64 9.32
N ARG A 52 9.51 14.47 10.58
CA ARG A 52 10.38 14.54 11.76
C ARG A 52 11.53 13.53 11.66
N VAL A 53 11.23 12.26 11.37
CA VAL A 53 12.26 11.21 11.26
C VAL A 53 13.21 11.47 10.10
N TYR A 54 12.70 11.83 8.92
CA TYR A 54 13.54 12.11 7.76
C TYR A 54 14.39 13.37 7.93
N SER A 55 13.89 14.41 8.61
CA SER A 55 14.69 15.61 8.93
C SER A 55 15.81 15.35 9.94
N GLU A 56 15.71 14.27 10.73
CA GLU A 56 16.75 13.79 11.64
C GLU A 56 17.71 12.79 10.94
N THR A 57 17.44 12.40 9.69
CA THR A 57 18.21 11.39 8.93
C THR A 57 19.35 12.07 8.15
N ALA A 58 20.58 11.58 8.28
CA ALA A 58 21.75 12.25 7.72
C ALA A 58 21.73 12.30 6.17
N GLY A 59 21.86 13.52 5.64
CA GLY A 59 21.89 13.83 4.20
C GLY A 59 20.53 13.63 3.51
N VAL A 60 19.45 13.92 4.23
CA VAL A 60 18.09 14.00 3.69
C VAL A 60 17.53 15.39 3.98
N ALA A 61 16.87 15.99 3.00
CA ALA A 61 16.21 17.28 3.15
C ALA A 61 14.72 17.16 2.80
N VAL A 62 13.86 17.77 3.63
CA VAL A 62 12.44 17.99 3.28
C VAL A 62 12.39 19.20 2.35
N ALA A 63 12.23 18.95 1.05
CA ALA A 63 12.36 19.97 0.00
C ALA A 63 11.03 20.39 -0.62
N ALA A 64 9.98 19.56 -0.50
CA ALA A 64 8.64 19.94 -0.96
C ALA A 64 7.54 19.41 -0.03
N LEU A 65 6.46 20.17 0.08
CA LEU A 65 5.27 19.86 0.86
C LEU A 65 4.05 19.96 -0.04
N CYS A 66 3.23 18.90 -0.09
CA CYS A 66 2.00 18.90 -0.88
C CYS A 66 0.82 18.38 -0.06
N ASP A 67 -0.22 19.19 0.06
CA ASP A 67 -1.52 18.77 0.62
C ASP A 67 -2.63 19.68 0.05
N PRO A 68 -3.80 19.15 -0.35
CA PRO A 68 -4.93 19.98 -0.75
C PRO A 68 -5.45 20.87 0.38
N ASP A 69 -5.22 20.49 1.65
CA ASP A 69 -5.51 21.32 2.82
C ASP A 69 -4.37 22.33 3.06
N GLY A 70 -4.58 23.57 2.60
CA GLY A 70 -3.61 24.66 2.74
C GLY A 70 -3.24 25.00 4.20
N GLY A 71 -4.12 24.71 5.17
CA GLY A 71 -3.82 24.90 6.59
C GLY A 71 -2.73 23.94 7.07
N ARG A 72 -2.79 22.67 6.64
CA ARG A 72 -1.74 21.68 6.94
C ARG A 72 -0.42 22.03 6.29
N VAL A 73 -0.45 22.51 5.04
CA VAL A 73 0.75 22.98 4.34
C VAL A 73 1.38 24.16 5.07
N TYR A 74 0.58 25.14 5.49
CA TYR A 74 1.04 26.30 6.26
C TYR A 74 1.70 25.89 7.58
N ASP A 75 1.10 24.96 8.34
CA ASP A 75 1.69 24.49 9.59
C ASP A 75 3.04 23.80 9.38
N LYS A 76 3.19 23.02 8.30
CA LYS A 76 4.45 22.34 7.99
C LYS A 76 5.49 23.27 7.38
N SER A 77 5.12 24.26 6.59
CA SER A 77 6.07 25.22 6.02
C SER A 77 6.73 26.09 7.10
N ARG A 78 6.06 26.32 8.23
CA ARG A 78 6.69 26.97 9.40
C ARG A 78 7.83 26.16 10.01
N ILE A 79 7.78 24.83 9.90
CA ILE A 79 8.82 23.91 10.38
C ILE A 79 9.90 23.74 9.30
N PHE A 80 9.49 23.70 8.03
CA PHE A 80 10.36 23.52 6.86
C PHE A 80 10.27 24.74 5.93
N PRO A 81 10.80 25.92 6.33
CA PRO A 81 10.58 27.19 5.60
C PRO A 81 11.24 27.24 4.23
N LYS A 82 12.16 26.31 3.94
CA LYS A 82 12.81 26.18 2.63
C LYS A 82 12.07 25.22 1.68
N ALA A 83 11.09 24.46 2.19
CA ALA A 83 10.37 23.50 1.37
C ALA A 83 9.37 24.23 0.48
N LYS A 84 9.40 23.93 -0.81
CA LYS A 84 8.42 24.48 -1.77
C LYS A 84 7.06 23.84 -1.52
N THR A 85 6.02 24.66 -1.48
CA THR A 85 4.66 24.21 -1.15
C THR A 85 3.82 24.03 -2.41
N TYR A 86 2.98 23.00 -2.39
CA TYR A 86 2.08 22.64 -3.48
C TYR A 86 0.71 22.28 -2.89
N SER A 87 -0.36 22.57 -3.62
CA SER A 87 -1.70 22.02 -3.34
C SER A 87 -2.05 20.85 -4.27
N ASP A 88 -1.27 20.68 -5.34
CA ASP A 88 -1.46 19.67 -6.37
C ASP A 88 -0.22 18.76 -6.45
N VAL A 89 -0.44 17.45 -6.32
CA VAL A 89 0.62 16.46 -6.42
C VAL A 89 1.29 16.45 -7.79
N ARG A 90 0.57 16.83 -8.85
CA ARG A 90 1.10 16.88 -10.21
C ARG A 90 2.19 17.94 -10.34
N GLU A 91 1.95 19.12 -9.78
CA GLU A 91 2.94 20.20 -9.76
C GLU A 91 4.15 19.83 -8.89
N LEU A 92 3.94 19.11 -7.78
CA LEU A 92 5.05 18.58 -6.99
C LEU A 92 5.87 17.56 -7.79
N LEU A 93 5.24 16.67 -8.55
CA LEU A 93 5.93 15.65 -9.37
C LEU A 93 6.67 16.25 -10.57
N ASP A 94 6.25 17.41 -11.07
CA ASP A 94 6.96 18.13 -12.13
C ASP A 94 8.22 18.85 -11.61
N ASN A 95 8.38 18.96 -10.29
CA ASN A 95 9.53 19.60 -9.66
C ASN A 95 10.81 18.77 -9.83
N GLN A 96 11.68 19.20 -10.75
CA GLN A 96 12.99 18.56 -10.98
C GLN A 96 14.00 18.77 -9.82
N GLU A 97 13.62 19.54 -8.79
CA GLU A 97 14.43 19.75 -7.58
C GLU A 97 14.14 18.77 -6.44
N ILE A 98 13.21 17.83 -6.61
CA ILE A 98 13.05 16.72 -5.65
C ILE A 98 13.58 15.43 -6.28
N ASP A 99 14.18 14.58 -5.44
CA ASP A 99 14.79 13.32 -5.87
C ASP A 99 13.85 12.13 -5.65
N ALA A 100 12.97 12.21 -4.65
CA ALA A 100 11.96 11.20 -4.35
C ALA A 100 10.75 11.79 -3.63
N VAL A 101 9.67 11.02 -3.56
CA VAL A 101 8.46 11.39 -2.80
C VAL A 101 8.18 10.41 -1.66
N VAL A 102 7.71 10.95 -0.54
CA VAL A 102 7.14 10.20 0.59
C VAL A 102 5.63 10.38 0.56
N VAL A 103 4.89 9.30 0.29
CA VAL A 103 3.43 9.30 0.27
C VAL A 103 2.91 8.81 1.61
N ALA A 104 2.32 9.70 2.41
CA ALA A 104 1.88 9.42 3.78
C ALA A 104 0.45 9.96 4.03
N THR A 105 -0.48 9.62 3.14
CA THR A 105 -1.88 10.08 3.14
C THR A 105 -2.77 9.35 4.14
N CYS A 106 -2.35 8.19 4.67
CA CYS A 106 -3.20 7.34 5.50
C CYS A 106 -3.28 7.79 6.97
N PRO A 107 -4.44 7.63 7.64
CA PRO A 107 -4.54 7.72 9.09
C PRO A 107 -3.86 6.53 9.78
N GLY A 108 -3.81 6.55 11.12
CA GLY A 108 -3.43 5.36 11.88
C GLY A 108 -4.40 4.20 11.60
N SER A 109 -3.86 2.99 11.45
CA SER A 109 -4.65 1.79 11.15
C SER A 109 -4.39 0.66 12.16
N GLY A 110 -5.41 -0.19 12.29
CA GLY A 110 -5.34 -1.54 12.85
C GLY A 110 -5.97 -2.52 11.85
N TYR A 111 -5.62 -3.78 11.98
CA TYR A 111 -6.04 -4.85 11.08
C TYR A 111 -6.56 -6.03 11.89
N ILE A 112 -7.68 -6.60 11.48
CA ILE A 112 -8.15 -7.89 11.97
C ILE A 112 -8.27 -8.82 10.76
N ALA A 113 -7.61 -9.96 10.83
CA ALA A 113 -7.69 -11.00 9.81
C ALA A 113 -8.23 -12.29 10.43
N TYR A 114 -9.30 -12.83 9.87
CA TYR A 114 -9.82 -14.14 10.23
C TYR A 114 -9.21 -15.20 9.32
N CYS A 115 -8.70 -16.27 9.92
CA CYS A 115 -8.03 -17.38 9.25
C CYS A 115 -8.64 -18.71 9.72
N GLU A 116 -8.34 -19.81 9.03
CA GLU A 116 -8.87 -21.15 9.35
C GLU A 116 -8.62 -21.60 10.80
N GLY A 117 -7.55 -21.10 11.43
CA GLY A 117 -7.14 -21.43 12.80
C GLY A 117 -7.57 -20.44 13.88
N GLY A 118 -8.24 -19.33 13.53
CA GLY A 118 -8.59 -18.27 14.48
C GLY A 118 -8.45 -16.89 13.85
N ARG A 119 -7.89 -15.92 14.57
CA ARG A 119 -7.78 -14.53 14.07
C ARG A 119 -6.50 -13.84 14.51
N PHE A 120 -6.04 -12.91 13.69
CA PHE A 120 -4.89 -12.04 13.95
C PHE A 120 -5.39 -10.61 14.12
N GLU A 121 -5.00 -9.95 15.21
CA GLU A 121 -5.23 -8.53 15.45
C GLU A 121 -3.89 -7.79 15.44
N GLY A 122 -3.69 -6.91 14.46
CA GLY A 122 -2.48 -6.12 14.30
C GLY A 122 -2.74 -4.63 14.44
N GLN A 123 -1.77 -3.93 15.00
CA GLN A 123 -1.67 -2.47 14.88
C GLN A 123 -0.19 -2.07 14.92
N ARG A 124 0.09 -0.78 14.84
CA ARG A 124 1.47 -0.31 14.89
C ARG A 124 2.17 -0.78 16.19
N GLY A 125 3.29 -1.48 16.00
CA GLY A 125 4.17 -1.91 17.08
C GLY A 125 3.70 -3.11 17.90
N ARG A 126 2.51 -3.68 17.61
CA ARG A 126 2.05 -4.89 18.30
C ARG A 126 1.04 -5.67 17.48
N ALA A 127 1.00 -6.97 17.68
CA ALA A 127 -0.10 -7.80 17.21
C ALA A 127 -0.34 -8.97 18.16
N VAL A 128 -1.51 -9.59 18.08
CA VAL A 128 -1.86 -10.79 18.82
C VAL A 128 -2.60 -11.75 17.89
N ALA A 129 -2.21 -13.02 17.91
CA ALA A 129 -2.94 -14.10 17.27
C ALA A 129 -3.74 -14.87 18.33
N TYR A 130 -5.00 -15.16 18.01
CA TYR A 130 -5.95 -15.89 18.84
C TYR A 130 -6.43 -17.14 18.09
N ASP A 131 -6.71 -18.21 18.83
CA ASP A 131 -7.40 -19.38 18.28
C ASP A 131 -8.92 -19.15 18.21
N LYS A 132 -9.66 -20.19 17.80
CA LYS A 132 -11.13 -20.14 17.67
C LYS A 132 -11.86 -19.94 19.00
N ASP A 133 -11.22 -20.28 20.11
CA ASP A 133 -11.78 -20.14 21.46
C ASP A 133 -11.36 -18.81 22.12
N ASN A 134 -10.82 -17.87 21.32
CA ASN A 134 -10.26 -16.59 21.77
C ASN A 134 -9.07 -16.72 22.72
N LYS A 135 -8.39 -17.87 22.77
CA LYS A 135 -7.17 -18.02 23.55
C LYS A 135 -5.99 -17.47 22.74
N VAL A 136 -5.13 -16.72 23.42
CA VAL A 136 -3.92 -16.17 22.81
C VAL A 136 -3.01 -17.31 22.36
N ILE A 137 -2.74 -17.38 21.06
CA ILE A 137 -1.73 -18.25 20.45
C ILE A 137 -0.35 -17.59 20.60
N ARG A 138 -0.26 -16.30 20.24
CA ARG A 138 1.02 -15.58 20.19
C ARG A 138 0.86 -14.07 20.26
N GLU A 139 1.75 -13.42 21.00
CA GLU A 139 1.94 -11.97 20.94
C GLU A 139 3.15 -11.59 20.09
N PHE A 140 3.02 -10.48 19.37
CA PHE A 140 4.05 -9.89 18.55
C PHE A 140 4.33 -8.48 19.07
N LYS A 141 5.61 -8.15 19.24
CA LYS A 141 6.07 -6.82 19.66
C LYS A 141 6.98 -6.25 18.58
N GLY A 142 6.72 -5.01 18.20
CA GLY A 142 7.52 -4.24 17.26
C GLY A 142 7.85 -2.87 17.85
N ASN A 143 8.83 -2.18 17.27
CA ASN A 143 9.26 -0.85 17.72
C ASN A 143 8.46 0.29 17.07
N SER A 144 7.26 0.02 16.55
CA SER A 144 6.43 0.99 15.82
C SER A 144 7.10 1.61 14.59
N GLY A 145 8.13 0.96 14.04
CA GLY A 145 8.90 1.47 12.91
C GLY A 145 9.84 2.61 13.30
N ASN A 146 10.29 2.70 14.55
CA ASN A 146 11.14 3.82 14.97
C ASN A 146 12.53 3.75 14.31
N ARG A 147 12.87 4.85 13.62
CA ARG A 147 14.18 5.38 13.20
C ARG A 147 15.09 4.56 12.25
N ILE A 148 15.01 3.23 12.21
CA ILE A 148 16.04 2.44 11.51
C ILE A 148 15.68 2.15 10.05
N HIS A 149 14.38 2.06 9.70
CA HIS A 149 14.01 1.67 8.33
C HIS A 149 14.16 2.80 7.31
N GLN A 150 13.98 4.07 7.71
CA GLN A 150 14.25 5.21 6.84
C GLN A 150 15.74 5.28 6.50
N GLN A 151 16.62 5.14 7.49
CA GLN A 151 18.06 5.14 7.26
C GLN A 151 18.48 3.96 6.38
N ASN A 152 17.95 2.75 6.62
CA ASN A 152 18.21 1.59 5.75
C ASN A 152 17.81 1.87 4.29
N PHE A 153 16.63 2.46 4.05
CA PHE A 153 16.22 2.85 2.70
C PHE A 153 17.21 3.84 2.07
N ILE A 154 17.58 4.89 2.80
CA ILE A 154 18.54 5.91 2.32
C ILE A 154 19.91 5.30 2.03
N ASP A 155 20.40 4.43 2.91
CA ASP A 155 21.68 3.74 2.74
C ASP A 155 21.66 2.84 1.49
N CYS A 156 20.57 2.09 1.28
CA CYS A 156 20.41 1.24 0.09
C CYS A 156 20.31 2.07 -1.20
N VAL A 157 19.62 3.21 -1.18
CA VAL A 157 19.56 4.14 -2.33
C VAL A 157 20.95 4.68 -2.66
N ARG A 158 21.73 5.05 -1.64
CA ARG A 158 23.10 5.58 -1.81
C ARG A 158 24.09 4.52 -2.28
N SER A 159 24.07 3.35 -1.66
CA SER A 159 24.93 2.22 -2.03
C SER A 159 24.53 1.59 -3.36
N ARG A 160 23.30 1.85 -3.80
CA ARG A 160 22.64 1.18 -4.94
C ARG A 160 22.60 -0.34 -4.76
N ASP A 161 22.50 -0.80 -3.52
CA ASP A 161 22.44 -2.20 -3.15
C ASP A 161 21.05 -2.54 -2.62
N ALA A 162 20.20 -3.09 -3.48
CA ALA A 162 18.88 -3.55 -3.11
C ALA A 162 18.91 -4.78 -2.18
N SER A 163 20.01 -5.55 -2.16
CA SER A 163 20.12 -6.74 -1.31
C SER A 163 20.28 -6.42 0.18
N ALA A 164 20.65 -5.17 0.49
CA ALA A 164 20.75 -4.67 1.86
C ALA A 164 19.42 -4.16 2.44
N LEU A 165 18.33 -4.18 1.65
CA LEU A 165 17.01 -3.80 2.14
C LEU A 165 16.53 -4.77 3.23
N ASN A 166 16.10 -4.23 4.37
CA ASN A 166 15.46 -5.04 5.42
C ASN A 166 14.13 -5.65 4.97
N THR A 167 13.49 -5.03 3.97
CA THR A 167 12.23 -5.47 3.37
C THR A 167 12.20 -4.95 1.94
N ASP A 168 12.05 -5.85 0.98
CA ASP A 168 11.95 -5.49 -0.43
C ASP A 168 10.55 -4.97 -0.80
N VAL A 169 10.43 -4.52 -2.04
CA VAL A 169 9.16 -4.01 -2.59
C VAL A 169 8.10 -5.11 -2.74
N GLU A 170 8.51 -6.39 -2.89
CA GLU A 170 7.61 -7.52 -3.05
C GLU A 170 6.82 -7.76 -1.76
N MET A 171 7.50 -7.76 -0.62
CA MET A 171 6.88 -7.82 0.70
C MET A 171 5.97 -6.61 0.95
N GLY A 172 6.36 -5.42 0.49
CA GLY A 172 5.51 -4.22 0.51
C GLY A 172 4.23 -4.40 -0.33
N ASN A 173 4.36 -5.01 -1.51
CA ASN A 173 3.23 -5.36 -2.37
C ASN A 173 2.29 -6.36 -1.68
N TYR A 174 2.79 -7.42 -1.06
CA TYR A 174 1.94 -8.36 -0.32
C TYR A 174 1.22 -7.70 0.85
N SER A 175 1.90 -6.82 1.59
CA SER A 175 1.28 -6.09 2.70
C SER A 175 0.16 -5.15 2.24
N THR A 176 0.33 -4.48 1.11
CA THR A 176 -0.65 -3.51 0.59
C THR A 176 -1.73 -4.16 -0.27
N GLY A 177 -1.46 -5.37 -0.78
CA GLY A 177 -2.37 -6.17 -1.59
C GLY A 177 -3.72 -6.37 -0.92
N TRP A 178 -3.76 -6.67 0.37
CA TRP A 178 -5.02 -6.83 1.12
C TRP A 178 -5.93 -5.60 1.04
N CYS A 179 -5.36 -4.40 1.26
CA CYS A 179 -6.11 -3.15 1.18
C CYS A 179 -6.58 -2.88 -0.27
N ASN A 180 -5.73 -3.21 -1.25
CA ASN A 180 -6.08 -3.05 -2.66
C ASN A 180 -7.20 -4.01 -3.06
N LEU A 181 -7.15 -5.28 -2.64
CA LEU A 181 -8.20 -6.27 -2.88
C LEU A 181 -9.53 -5.85 -2.24
N ALA A 182 -9.51 -5.35 -1.00
CA ALA A 182 -10.70 -4.82 -0.35
C ALA A 182 -11.28 -3.61 -1.09
N ASN A 183 -10.43 -2.70 -1.57
CA ASN A 183 -10.84 -1.54 -2.35
C ASN A 183 -11.35 -1.93 -3.76
N ILE A 184 -10.86 -3.01 -4.34
CA ILE A 184 -11.39 -3.58 -5.58
C ILE A 184 -12.77 -4.19 -5.33
N ALA A 185 -12.94 -4.99 -4.27
CA ALA A 185 -14.24 -5.53 -3.89
C ALA A 185 -15.27 -4.42 -3.68
N PHE A 186 -14.90 -3.35 -2.97
CA PHE A 186 -15.77 -2.19 -2.80
C PHE A 186 -16.20 -1.54 -4.13
N GLN A 187 -15.25 -1.30 -5.05
CA GLN A 187 -15.54 -0.66 -6.34
C GLN A 187 -16.26 -1.58 -7.33
N ALA A 188 -16.02 -2.89 -7.27
CA ALA A 188 -16.70 -3.88 -8.10
C ALA A 188 -18.09 -4.24 -7.55
N GLY A 189 -18.43 -3.78 -6.34
CA GLY A 189 -19.68 -4.08 -5.67
C GLY A 189 -20.89 -3.43 -6.34
N ASP A 190 -22.02 -4.10 -6.17
CA ASP A 190 -23.32 -3.61 -6.62
C ASP A 190 -24.09 -3.00 -5.43
N LYS A 191 -25.28 -2.46 -5.71
CA LYS A 191 -26.18 -2.02 -4.64
C LYS A 191 -26.46 -3.18 -3.68
N TYR A 192 -26.47 -2.88 -2.39
CA TYR A 192 -26.79 -3.86 -1.37
C TYR A 192 -28.12 -4.58 -1.64
N SER A 193 -28.12 -5.91 -1.48
CA SER A 193 -29.30 -6.78 -1.48
C SER A 193 -29.24 -7.66 -0.25
N THR A 194 -30.37 -7.78 0.45
CA THR A 194 -30.49 -8.66 1.62
C THR A 194 -30.33 -10.11 1.21
N GLU A 195 -30.92 -10.51 0.08
CA GLU A 195 -30.84 -11.87 -0.46
C GLU A 195 -29.38 -12.24 -0.78
N ALA A 196 -28.64 -11.33 -1.40
CA ALA A 196 -27.22 -11.54 -1.69
C ALA A 196 -26.36 -11.63 -0.42
N ALA A 197 -26.64 -10.80 0.59
CA ALA A 197 -25.93 -10.85 1.87
C ALA A 197 -26.20 -12.15 2.64
N GLU A 198 -27.45 -12.63 2.62
CA GLU A 198 -27.84 -13.90 3.23
C GLU A 198 -27.22 -15.11 2.51
N GLU A 199 -27.11 -15.06 1.18
CA GLU A 199 -26.43 -16.11 0.42
C GLU A 199 -24.93 -16.16 0.74
N LEU A 200 -24.28 -15.00 0.88
CA LEU A 200 -22.88 -14.94 1.32
C LEU A 200 -22.68 -15.48 2.73
N ALA A 201 -23.61 -15.23 3.65
CA ALA A 201 -23.55 -15.75 5.02
C ALA A 201 -23.60 -17.28 5.09
N LYS A 202 -24.20 -17.96 4.09
CA LYS A 202 -24.17 -19.43 3.99
C LYS A 202 -22.78 -19.96 3.62
N GLN A 203 -22.00 -19.18 2.89
CA GLN A 203 -20.65 -19.54 2.45
C GLN A 203 -19.59 -19.18 3.50
N VAL A 204 -19.78 -18.05 4.18
CA VAL A 204 -18.88 -17.54 5.21
C VAL A 204 -19.70 -17.22 6.47
N PRO A 205 -19.82 -18.15 7.43
CA PRO A 205 -20.67 -17.96 8.62
C PRO A 205 -20.34 -16.70 9.42
N GLU A 206 -19.06 -16.31 9.48
CA GLU A 206 -18.60 -15.09 10.15
C GLU A 206 -19.19 -13.81 9.51
N TRP A 207 -19.55 -13.86 8.23
CA TRP A 207 -20.22 -12.77 7.54
C TRP A 207 -21.60 -12.48 8.12
N GLY A 208 -22.31 -13.51 8.60
CA GLY A 208 -23.61 -13.35 9.23
C GLY A 208 -23.54 -12.47 10.47
N SER A 209 -22.57 -12.72 11.36
CA SER A 209 -22.36 -11.90 12.55
C SER A 209 -22.00 -10.45 12.20
N LEU A 210 -21.07 -10.26 11.26
CA LEU A 210 -20.68 -8.92 10.80
C LEU A 210 -21.87 -8.17 10.17
N HIS A 211 -22.71 -8.87 9.41
CA HIS A 211 -23.89 -8.31 8.78
C HIS A 211 -24.92 -7.83 9.81
N GLU A 212 -25.16 -8.63 10.85
CA GLU A 212 -26.05 -8.24 11.95
C GLU A 212 -25.49 -7.09 12.77
N GLU A 213 -24.19 -7.10 13.09
CA GLU A 213 -23.53 -5.97 13.77
C GLU A 213 -23.64 -4.68 12.96
N MET A 214 -23.42 -4.75 11.63
CA MET A 214 -23.58 -3.61 10.73
C MET A 214 -25.03 -3.09 10.71
N LYS A 215 -26.02 -3.98 10.62
CA LYS A 215 -27.45 -3.59 10.68
C LYS A 215 -27.77 -2.84 11.97
N LEU A 216 -27.34 -3.38 13.12
CA LEU A 216 -27.57 -2.76 14.42
C LEU A 216 -26.90 -1.39 14.52
N HIS A 217 -25.65 -1.28 14.05
CA HIS A 217 -24.91 -0.02 14.08
C HIS A 217 -25.56 1.06 13.22
N LEU A 218 -25.94 0.72 11.98
CA LEU A 218 -26.56 1.68 11.07
C LEU A 218 -27.97 2.07 11.51
N ALA A 219 -28.75 1.13 12.05
CA ALA A 219 -30.08 1.42 12.61
C ALA A 219 -30.00 2.41 13.78
N ALA A 220 -28.96 2.35 14.61
CA ALA A 220 -28.73 3.31 15.69
C ALA A 220 -28.45 4.75 15.21
N HIS A 221 -28.16 4.92 13.92
CA HIS A 221 -27.86 6.20 13.27
C HIS A 221 -28.84 6.57 12.16
N ASP A 222 -30.00 5.89 12.08
CA ASP A 222 -31.03 6.10 11.04
C ASP A 222 -30.51 5.95 9.60
N VAL A 223 -29.46 5.13 9.40
CA VAL A 223 -28.90 4.85 8.08
C VAL A 223 -29.45 3.52 7.56
N PRO A 224 -30.18 3.49 6.43
CA PRO A 224 -30.69 2.25 5.87
C PRO A 224 -29.59 1.45 5.15
N MET A 225 -29.62 0.13 5.31
CA MET A 225 -28.69 -0.80 4.64
C MET A 225 -28.66 -0.63 3.11
N SER A 226 -29.76 -0.16 2.50
CA SER A 226 -29.84 0.11 1.06
C SER A 226 -28.90 1.20 0.56
N GLN A 227 -28.29 1.99 1.45
CA GLN A 227 -27.22 2.94 1.11
C GLN A 227 -25.84 2.27 0.97
N LEU A 228 -25.70 1.02 1.42
CA LEU A 228 -24.47 0.28 1.30
C LEU A 228 -24.29 -0.29 -0.11
N SER A 229 -23.04 -0.61 -0.44
CA SER A 229 -22.69 -1.46 -1.57
C SER A 229 -22.26 -2.83 -1.05
N LEU A 230 -22.55 -3.88 -1.82
CA LEU A 230 -22.18 -5.24 -1.51
C LEU A 230 -21.46 -5.86 -2.71
N SER A 231 -20.23 -6.32 -2.48
CA SER A 231 -19.48 -7.09 -3.46
C SER A 231 -19.98 -8.54 -3.51
N PRO A 232 -20.00 -9.19 -4.68
CA PRO A 232 -19.95 -10.66 -4.69
C PRO A 232 -18.68 -11.16 -3.99
N MET A 233 -18.67 -12.43 -3.60
CA MET A 233 -17.43 -13.08 -3.16
C MET A 233 -16.49 -13.20 -4.38
N LEU A 234 -15.39 -12.45 -4.34
CA LEU A 234 -14.41 -12.44 -5.43
C LEU A 234 -13.36 -13.51 -5.19
N GLU A 235 -13.16 -14.37 -6.18
CA GLU A 235 -12.10 -15.39 -6.14
C GLU A 235 -10.84 -14.87 -6.83
N PHE A 236 -9.73 -14.85 -6.11
CA PHE A 236 -8.44 -14.35 -6.60
C PHE A 236 -7.43 -15.49 -6.78
N ASN A 237 -7.01 -15.72 -8.02
CA ASN A 237 -5.92 -16.63 -8.36
C ASN A 237 -4.58 -15.92 -8.12
N VAL A 238 -3.83 -16.41 -7.13
CA VAL A 238 -2.55 -15.82 -6.72
C VAL A 238 -1.46 -16.03 -7.76
N ASP A 239 -1.46 -17.18 -8.46
CA ASP A 239 -0.45 -17.52 -9.47
C ASP A 239 -0.60 -16.65 -10.72
N GLU A 240 -1.83 -16.35 -11.12
CA GLU A 240 -2.13 -15.50 -12.27
C GLU A 240 -2.27 -14.01 -11.91
N ALA A 241 -2.30 -13.71 -10.61
CA ALA A 241 -2.62 -12.40 -10.05
C ALA A 241 -3.91 -11.79 -10.65
N LYS A 242 -4.97 -12.61 -10.79
CA LYS A 242 -6.24 -12.24 -11.44
C LYS A 242 -7.45 -12.76 -10.68
N PHE A 243 -8.55 -12.03 -10.79
CA PHE A 243 -9.86 -12.50 -10.35
C PHE A 243 -10.47 -13.46 -11.37
N SER A 244 -11.21 -14.44 -10.86
CA SER A 244 -11.97 -15.41 -11.65
C SER A 244 -13.41 -15.51 -11.14
N GLY A 245 -14.28 -16.16 -11.91
CA GLY A 245 -15.68 -16.34 -11.54
C GLY A 245 -16.52 -15.06 -11.60
N ALA A 246 -17.55 -15.00 -10.76
CA ALA A 246 -18.51 -13.90 -10.75
C ALA A 246 -17.87 -12.58 -10.29
N GLY A 247 -18.08 -11.50 -11.04
CA GLY A 247 -17.54 -10.17 -10.74
C GLY A 247 -16.10 -9.94 -11.20
N ALA A 248 -15.43 -10.95 -11.78
CA ALA A 248 -14.07 -10.84 -12.29
C ALA A 248 -13.93 -9.82 -13.43
N ASP A 249 -14.96 -9.65 -14.25
CA ASP A 249 -15.03 -8.67 -15.33
C ASP A 249 -15.01 -7.22 -14.82
N LYS A 250 -15.64 -6.96 -13.66
CA LYS A 250 -15.59 -5.66 -12.96
C LYS A 250 -14.30 -5.47 -12.16
N ALA A 251 -13.79 -6.54 -11.55
CA ALA A 251 -12.64 -6.48 -10.65
C ALA A 251 -11.28 -6.43 -11.37
N ASN A 252 -11.09 -7.23 -12.43
CA ASN A 252 -9.80 -7.32 -13.14
C ASN A 252 -9.33 -5.98 -13.73
N PRO A 253 -10.19 -5.12 -14.32
CA PRO A 253 -9.77 -3.80 -14.78
C PRO A 253 -9.25 -2.87 -13.66
N LEU A 254 -9.52 -3.18 -12.39
CA LEU A 254 -9.09 -2.38 -11.23
C LEU A 254 -7.73 -2.85 -10.65
N LEU A 255 -7.20 -3.99 -11.10
CA LEU A 255 -5.89 -4.51 -10.67
C LEU A 255 -4.73 -3.61 -11.10
N LYS A 256 -4.88 -2.93 -12.24
CA LYS A 256 -3.94 -1.93 -12.73
C LYS A 256 -4.71 -0.64 -12.99
N ARG A 257 -4.11 0.50 -12.62
CA ARG A 257 -4.67 1.79 -13.02
C ARG A 257 -4.40 2.04 -14.50
N GLN A 258 -5.29 2.82 -15.12
CA GLN A 258 -4.97 3.44 -16.40
C GLN A 258 -3.85 4.45 -16.18
N TYR A 259 -2.67 4.12 -16.69
CA TYR A 259 -1.52 5.02 -16.60
C TYR A 259 -1.73 6.25 -17.47
N ARG A 260 -1.32 7.42 -16.97
CA ARG A 260 -1.31 8.67 -17.72
C ARG A 260 0.01 8.79 -18.46
N ALA A 261 -0.01 8.88 -19.79
CA ALA A 261 1.20 9.18 -20.56
C ALA A 261 1.82 10.54 -20.14
N PRO A 262 3.15 10.67 -20.04
CA PRO A 262 4.17 9.62 -20.28
C PRO A 262 4.50 8.73 -19.06
N TYR A 263 3.83 8.90 -17.91
CA TYR A 263 4.08 8.19 -16.64
C TYR A 263 3.46 6.79 -16.63
N VAL A 264 3.92 5.94 -17.55
CA VAL A 264 3.46 4.55 -17.70
C VAL A 264 4.49 3.61 -17.09
N VAL A 265 4.03 2.68 -16.24
CA VAL A 265 4.89 1.58 -15.78
C VAL A 265 5.04 0.61 -16.95
N PRO A 266 6.28 0.31 -17.40
CA PRO A 266 6.49 -0.64 -18.48
C PRO A 266 5.91 -2.01 -18.12
N GLU A 267 5.35 -2.71 -19.11
CA GLU A 267 5.10 -4.13 -18.95
C GLU A 267 6.46 -4.84 -18.91
N ILE A 268 6.64 -5.70 -17.91
CA ILE A 268 7.86 -6.50 -17.75
C ILE A 268 7.52 -7.87 -18.34
N ASP A 269 8.16 -8.20 -19.46
CA ASP A 269 8.07 -9.50 -20.13
C ASP A 269 8.74 -10.63 -19.32
#